data_AF-A0A532AZ81-F1
#
_entry.id   AF-A0A532AZ81-F1
#
_cell.length_a   1.000
_cell.length_b   1.000
_cell.length_c   1.000
_cell.angle_alpha   90.00
_cell.angle_beta   90.00
_cell.angle_gamma   90.00
#
_symmetry.space_group_name_H-M   'P 1'
#
loop_
_entity.id
_entity.type
_entity.pdbx_description
1 polymer ?
#
loop_
_entity_poly.entity_id
_entity_poly.type
_entity_poly.pdbx_seq_one_letter_code
_entity_poly.pdbx_strand_id
1 'polypeptide(L)'
;MATRQMSLTPELVARCWREVQDAGPDPDAMHLDDGDYDAMLDELQAELPAAEPLWLFGYGSLIWKPEIDHVEERVAVVRGWHRSFCMNMTRWRGTKDRPGLMMALDRGGQCKGVAFRLGDGDRRQQLGR
;
A
#
# COMPACT_ATOMS: atom_id res chain seq x y z
N MET A 1 -23.94 -11.59 -21.61
CA MET A 1 -23.51 -10.38 -20.86
C MET A 1 -22.73 -9.51 -21.83
N ALA A 2 -23.04 -8.22 -21.94
CA ALA A 2 -22.30 -7.32 -22.82
C ALA A 2 -20.90 -7.10 -22.25
N THR A 3 -19.85 -7.28 -23.06
CA THR A 3 -18.48 -7.01 -22.66
C THR A 3 -18.36 -5.51 -22.38
N ARG A 4 -18.08 -5.15 -21.12
CA ARG A 4 -17.88 -3.75 -20.75
C ARG A 4 -16.62 -3.24 -21.44
N GLN A 5 -16.79 -2.33 -22.39
CA GLN A 5 -15.67 -1.66 -23.05
C GLN A 5 -14.96 -0.75 -22.03
N MET A 6 -13.64 -0.91 -21.89
CA MET A 6 -12.84 -0.04 -21.03
C MET A 6 -12.72 1.34 -21.66
N SER A 7 -12.96 2.39 -20.87
CA SER A 7 -12.75 3.78 -21.30
C SER A 7 -11.27 4.18 -21.29
N LEU A 8 -10.43 3.47 -20.54
CA LEU A 8 -8.98 3.64 -20.54
C LEU A 8 -8.37 2.75 -21.62
N THR A 9 -7.82 3.36 -22.66
CA THR A 9 -7.19 2.64 -23.79
C THR A 9 -5.67 2.71 -23.69
N PRO A 10 -4.93 1.79 -24.35
CA PRO A 10 -3.46 1.86 -24.42
C PRO A 10 -2.95 3.21 -24.96
N GLU A 11 -3.66 3.81 -25.92
CA GLU A 11 -3.31 5.12 -26.49
C GLU A 11 -3.45 6.25 -25.46
N LEU A 12 -4.45 6.18 -24.58
CA LEU A 12 -4.59 7.12 -23.47
C LEU A 12 -3.50 6.93 -22.42
N VAL A 13 -3.12 5.69 -22.13
CA VAL A 13 -2.01 5.37 -21.22
C VAL A 13 -0.68 5.90 -21.79
N ALA A 14 -0.44 5.70 -23.09
CA ALA A 14 0.79 6.13 -23.76
C ALA A 14 1.00 7.66 -23.72
N ARG A 15 -0.08 8.46 -23.62
CA ARG A 15 0.01 9.93 -23.48
C ARG A 15 0.55 10.38 -22.12
N CYS A 16 0.41 9.55 -21.09
CA CYS A 16 0.82 9.87 -19.73
C CYS A 16 2.06 9.09 -19.28
N TRP A 17 2.45 8.06 -20.04
CA TRP A 17 3.63 7.26 -19.73
C TRP A 17 4.90 8.06 -20.01
N ARG A 18 5.83 8.00 -19.06
CA ARG A 18 7.22 8.43 -19.23
C ARG A 18 8.11 7.44 -18.50
N GLU A 19 9.29 7.20 -19.04
CA GLU A 19 10.34 6.52 -18.30
C GLU A 19 10.84 7.46 -17.20
N VAL A 20 10.96 6.94 -15.98
CA VAL A 20 11.52 7.67 -14.84
C VAL A 20 12.73 6.87 -14.38
N GLN A 21 13.91 7.44 -14.57
CA GLN A 21 15.13 6.84 -14.04
C GLN A 21 15.11 6.93 -12.51
N ASP A 22 15.35 5.80 -11.85
CA ASP A 22 15.50 5.77 -10.41
C ASP A 22 16.90 6.26 -10.03
N ALA A 23 16.96 7.45 -9.43
CA ALA A 23 18.21 8.07 -9.00
C ALA A 23 18.80 7.46 -7.71
N GLY A 24 18.13 6.47 -7.11
CA GLY A 24 18.51 5.92 -5.82
C GLY A 24 17.76 6.59 -4.65
N PRO A 25 18.03 6.13 -3.42
CA PRO A 25 17.52 6.76 -2.21
C PRO A 25 17.95 8.23 -2.12
N ASP A 26 17.09 9.08 -1.56
CA ASP A 26 17.45 10.47 -1.29
C ASP A 26 18.49 10.52 -0.16
N PRO A 27 19.71 11.05 -0.38
CA PRO A 27 20.74 11.09 0.65
C PRO A 27 20.38 12.01 1.83
N ASP A 28 19.47 12.95 1.63
CA ASP A 28 19.04 13.91 2.66
C ASP A 28 17.79 13.43 3.42
N ALA A 29 17.16 12.34 2.96
CA ALA A 29 15.99 11.77 3.62
C ALA A 29 16.41 10.91 4.82
N MET A 30 15.65 11.03 5.91
CA MET A 30 15.74 10.08 7.01
C MET A 30 15.12 8.76 6.56
N HIS A 31 15.95 7.73 6.43
CA HIS A 31 15.52 6.38 6.12
C HIS A 31 15.38 5.61 7.43
N LEU A 32 14.29 4.85 7.54
CA LEU A 32 14.12 3.93 8.65
C LEU A 32 15.16 2.82 8.54
N ASP A 33 15.85 2.55 9.64
CA ASP A 33 16.73 1.39 9.79
C ASP A 33 15.98 0.19 10.40
N ASP A 34 16.67 -0.96 10.51
CA ASP A 34 16.06 -2.17 11.05
C ASP A 34 15.57 -1.99 12.50
N GLY A 35 16.25 -1.15 13.29
CA GLY A 35 15.84 -0.83 14.67
C GLY A 35 14.57 0.02 14.74
N ASP A 36 14.39 0.95 13.79
CA ASP A 36 13.14 1.71 13.67
C ASP A 36 11.95 0.79 13.35
N TYR A 37 12.13 -0.16 12.43
CA TYR A 37 11.09 -1.14 12.10
C TYR A 37 10.78 -2.05 13.30
N ASP A 38 11.82 -2.50 14.00
CA ASP A 38 11.68 -3.31 15.20
C ASP A 38 10.85 -2.59 16.28
N ALA A 39 11.11 -1.30 16.51
CA ALA A 39 10.36 -0.48 17.46
C ALA A 39 8.89 -0.29 17.05
N MET A 40 8.63 -0.03 15.77
CA MET A 40 7.25 0.07 15.25
C MET A 40 6.47 -1.25 15.40
N LEU A 41 7.14 -2.39 15.22
CA LEU A 41 6.53 -3.71 15.42
C LEU A 41 6.21 -3.95 16.90
N ASP A 42 7.10 -3.56 17.82
CA ASP A 42 6.87 -3.68 19.26
C ASP A 42 5.65 -2.84 19.70
N GLU A 43 5.56 -1.60 19.22
CA GLU A 43 4.41 -0.71 19.47
C GLU A 43 3.10 -1.30 18.94
N LEU A 44 3.11 -1.76 17.68
CA LEU A 44 1.93 -2.38 17.06
C LEU A 44 1.49 -3.64 17.83
N GLN A 45 2.44 -4.48 18.26
CA GLN A 45 2.13 -5.67 19.05
C GLN A 45 1.54 -5.33 20.42
N ALA A 46 1.99 -4.26 21.06
CA ALA A 46 1.46 -3.81 22.35
C ALA A 46 0.01 -3.28 22.24
N GLU A 47 -0.36 -2.67 21.11
CA GLU A 47 -1.71 -2.14 20.88
C GLU A 47 -2.72 -3.20 20.42
N LEU A 48 -2.26 -4.23 19.70
CA LEU A 48 -3.15 -5.25 19.13
C LEU A 48 -3.57 -6.31 20.15
N PRO A 49 -4.87 -6.65 20.26
CA PRO A 49 -5.32 -7.74 21.12
C PRO A 49 -4.64 -9.07 20.75
N ALA A 50 -3.97 -9.71 21.70
CA ALA A 50 -3.22 -10.95 21.46
C ALA A 50 -4.12 -12.12 21.02
N ALA A 51 -5.38 -12.14 21.46
CA ALA A 51 -6.33 -13.22 21.19
C ALA A 51 -7.11 -13.05 19.87
N GLU A 52 -6.95 -11.94 19.15
CA GLU A 52 -7.72 -11.68 17.92
C GLU A 52 -6.92 -11.97 16.65
N PRO A 53 -7.55 -12.53 15.60
CA PRO A 53 -6.90 -12.69 14.30
C PRO A 53 -6.47 -11.34 13.72
N LEU A 54 -5.25 -11.26 13.20
CA LEU A 54 -4.75 -10.06 12.56
C LEU A 54 -5.21 -9.97 11.10
N TRP A 55 -5.76 -8.82 10.74
CA TRP A 55 -6.20 -8.51 9.38
C TRP A 55 -5.44 -7.32 8.81
N LEU A 56 -4.92 -7.47 7.60
CA LEU A 56 -4.28 -6.41 6.83
C LEU A 56 -5.24 -5.93 5.73
N PHE A 57 -5.50 -4.63 5.64
CA PHE A 57 -6.32 -4.06 4.57
C PHE A 57 -5.47 -3.53 3.41
N GLY A 58 -5.54 -4.21 2.27
CA GLY A 58 -4.95 -3.77 1.00
C GLY A 58 -5.88 -2.81 0.25
N TYR A 59 -5.44 -1.57 0.07
CA TYR A 59 -6.14 -0.55 -0.71
C TYR A 59 -5.53 -0.29 -2.10
N GLY A 60 -4.28 -0.71 -2.32
CA GLY A 60 -3.48 -0.39 -3.50
C GLY A 60 -2.88 -1.63 -4.18
N SER A 61 -1.56 -1.63 -4.40
CA SER A 61 -0.82 -2.70 -5.10
C SER A 61 -1.04 -4.08 -4.49
N LEU A 62 -1.19 -4.18 -3.17
CA LEU A 62 -1.48 -5.44 -2.47
C LEU A 62 -2.73 -6.15 -2.98
N ILE A 63 -3.70 -5.44 -3.57
CA ILE A 63 -4.89 -6.06 -4.19
C ILE A 63 -4.51 -6.98 -5.36
N TRP A 64 -3.43 -6.66 -6.10
CA TRP A 64 -3.01 -7.40 -7.29
C TRP A 64 -1.75 -8.24 -7.07
N LYS A 65 -0.96 -7.88 -6.06
CA LYS A 65 0.27 -8.57 -5.67
C LYS A 65 0.35 -8.60 -4.14
N PRO A 66 -0.33 -9.55 -3.48
CA PRO A 66 -0.26 -9.72 -2.03
C PRO A 66 1.13 -10.25 -1.68
N GLU A 67 2.10 -9.35 -1.45
CA GLU A 67 3.46 -9.68 -0.98
C GLU A 67 3.44 -10.01 0.53
N ILE A 68 2.46 -10.79 0.97
CA ILE A 68 2.20 -11.12 2.37
C ILE A 68 1.60 -12.52 2.45
N ASP A 69 2.16 -13.36 3.32
CA ASP A 69 1.61 -14.68 3.60
C ASP A 69 0.31 -14.53 4.40
N HIS A 70 -0.78 -15.04 3.84
CA HIS A 70 -2.11 -14.92 4.43
C HIS A 70 -2.89 -16.21 4.21
N VAL A 71 -3.85 -16.45 5.10
CA VAL A 71 -4.66 -17.67 5.14
C VAL A 71 -6.09 -17.46 4.65
N GLU A 72 -6.49 -16.19 4.44
CA GLU A 72 -7.81 -15.83 3.97
C GLU A 72 -7.81 -14.45 3.31
N GLU A 73 -8.61 -14.28 2.25
CA GLU A 73 -8.87 -12.99 1.61
C GLU A 73 -10.37 -12.69 1.61
N ARG A 74 -10.74 -11.43 1.88
CA ARG A 74 -12.13 -10.95 1.78
C ARG A 74 -12.18 -9.60 1.08
N VAL A 75 -13.15 -9.43 0.17
CA VAL A 75 -13.48 -8.07 -0.30
C VAL A 75 -14.04 -7.28 0.87
N ALA A 76 -13.46 -6.12 1.14
CA ALA A 76 -13.81 -5.28 2.28
C ALA A 76 -14.04 -3.83 1.88
N VAL A 77 -14.82 -3.12 2.69
CA VAL A 77 -15.01 -1.67 2.58
C VAL A 77 -14.66 -1.04 3.92
N VAL A 78 -13.63 -0.19 3.91
CA VAL A 78 -13.31 0.66 5.07
C VAL A 78 -14.06 1.98 4.94
N ARG A 79 -14.72 2.42 6.01
CA ARG A 79 -15.46 3.69 6.08
C ARG A 79 -14.62 4.74 6.79
N GLY A 80 -14.84 6.01 6.44
CA GLY A 80 -14.05 7.13 6.95
C GLY A 80 -12.71 7.31 6.24
N TRP A 81 -12.48 6.57 5.16
CA TRP A 81 -11.27 6.65 4.34
C TRP A 81 -11.61 6.48 2.87
N HIS A 82 -10.94 7.19 1.98
CA HIS A 82 -11.09 7.05 0.53
C HIS A 82 -9.71 7.04 -0.13
N ARG A 83 -9.64 6.54 -1.36
CA ARG A 83 -8.42 6.64 -2.16
C ARG A 83 -8.31 8.02 -2.79
N SER A 84 -7.19 8.68 -2.55
CA SER A 84 -6.85 9.96 -3.15
C SER A 84 -5.41 9.97 -3.60
N PHE A 85 -5.12 10.75 -4.63
CA PHE A 85 -3.76 11.03 -5.08
C PHE A 85 -3.16 12.10 -4.14
N CYS A 86 -2.85 11.72 -2.90
CA CYS A 86 -2.50 12.62 -1.80
C CYS A 86 -1.07 12.48 -1.26
N MET A 87 -0.27 11.57 -1.81
CA MET A 87 1.12 11.37 -1.39
C MET A 87 2.09 11.74 -2.51
N ASN A 88 2.96 12.72 -2.24
CA ASN A 88 4.02 13.09 -3.17
C ASN A 88 5.13 12.04 -3.16
N MET A 89 5.63 11.67 -4.34
CA MET A 89 6.74 10.76 -4.52
C MET A 89 7.87 11.43 -5.30
N THR A 90 9.07 11.44 -4.73
CA THR A 90 10.27 11.95 -5.40
C THR A 90 11.15 10.85 -6.00
N ARG A 91 10.68 9.58 -5.93
CA ARG A 91 11.35 8.38 -6.44
C ARG A 91 10.35 7.45 -7.14
N TRP A 92 10.83 6.54 -7.99
CA TRP A 92 10.07 5.54 -8.75
C TRP A 92 9.14 6.11 -9.81
N ARG A 93 8.02 6.73 -9.39
CA ARG A 93 7.02 7.32 -10.29
C ARG A 93 7.18 8.83 -10.44
N GLY A 94 8.27 9.37 -9.90
CA GLY A 94 8.62 10.79 -9.92
C GLY A 94 10.11 10.99 -9.67
N THR A 95 10.52 12.25 -9.78
CA THR A 95 11.86 12.73 -9.41
C THR A 95 11.71 13.91 -8.43
N LYS A 96 12.81 14.38 -7.83
CA LYS A 96 12.80 15.61 -7.01
C LYS A 96 12.27 16.82 -7.81
N ASP A 97 12.73 16.99 -9.06
CA ASP A 97 12.31 18.11 -9.92
C ASP A 97 10.89 17.97 -10.46
N ARG A 98 10.41 16.72 -10.62
CA ARG A 98 9.09 16.40 -11.16
C ARG A 98 8.44 15.31 -10.30
N PRO A 99 7.97 15.64 -9.09
CA PRO A 99 7.36 14.68 -8.19
C PRO A 99 6.20 13.94 -8.86
N GLY A 100 6.12 12.66 -8.58
CA GLY A 100 4.97 11.83 -8.87
C GLY A 100 3.94 11.99 -7.77
N LEU A 101 2.72 11.55 -8.06
CA LEU A 101 1.62 11.55 -7.10
C LEU A 101 1.15 10.10 -6.93
N MET A 102 1.25 9.58 -5.72
CA MET A 102 0.78 8.24 -5.36
C MET A 102 -0.64 8.33 -4.82
N MET A 103 -1.45 7.35 -5.24
CA MET A 103 -2.73 7.10 -4.62
C MET A 103 -2.52 6.41 -3.27
N ALA A 104 -2.97 7.05 -2.20
CA ALA A 104 -2.96 6.55 -0.83
C ALA A 104 -4.36 6.69 -0.20
N LEU A 105 -4.50 6.33 1.08
CA LEU A 105 -5.71 6.59 1.83
C LEU A 105 -5.69 8.01 2.40
N ASP A 106 -6.79 8.73 2.21
CA ASP A 106 -7.07 10.01 2.86
C ASP A 106 -8.38 9.91 3.66
N ARG A 107 -8.52 10.77 4.66
CA ARG A 107 -9.66 10.76 5.59
C ARG A 107 -10.96 11.11 4.86
N GLY A 108 -12.07 10.55 5.34
CA GLY A 108 -13.42 10.72 4.81
C GLY A 108 -13.82 9.70 3.73
N GLY A 109 -15.12 9.57 3.49
CA GLY A 109 -15.66 8.69 2.44
C GLY A 109 -15.59 7.19 2.76
N GLN A 110 -15.37 6.38 1.73
CA GLN A 110 -15.20 4.93 1.85
C GLN A 110 -14.24 4.39 0.77
N CYS A 111 -13.52 3.31 1.10
CA CYS A 111 -12.60 2.65 0.20
C CYS A 111 -12.90 1.16 0.13
N LYS A 112 -13.11 0.65 -1.09
CA LYS A 112 -13.22 -0.78 -1.37
C LYS A 112 -11.83 -1.35 -1.64
N GLY A 113 -11.45 -2.41 -0.92
CA GLY A 113 -10.18 -3.11 -1.05
C GLY A 113 -10.32 -4.59 -0.73
N VAL A 114 -9.21 -5.19 -0.30
CA VAL A 114 -9.14 -6.59 0.14
C VAL A 114 -8.61 -6.62 1.57
N ALA A 115 -9.22 -7.41 2.44
CA ALA A 115 -8.73 -7.72 3.77
C ALA A 115 -8.09 -9.10 3.76
N PHE A 116 -6.83 -9.17 4.17
CA PHE A 116 -6.03 -10.39 4.26
C PHE A 116 -5.96 -10.82 5.73
N ARG A 117 -6.44 -12.02 6.07
CA ARG A 117 -6.22 -12.58 7.40
C ARG A 117 -4.84 -13.22 7.44
N LEU A 118 -4.00 -12.75 8.35
CA LEU A 118 -2.70 -13.37 8.59
C LEU A 118 -2.89 -14.67 9.41
N GLY A 119 -1.94 -15.59 9.31
CA GLY A 119 -1.98 -16.83 10.09
C GLY A 119 -1.84 -16.56 11.59
N ASP A 120 -2.22 -17.51 12.44
CA ASP A 120 -2.18 -17.34 13.91
C ASP A 120 -0.77 -17.55 14.51
N GLY A 121 0.27 -17.46 13.66
CA GLY A 121 1.68 -17.65 14.03
C GLY A 121 2.31 -16.38 14.62
N ASP A 122 3.64 -16.33 14.61
CA ASP A 122 4.38 -15.17 15.09
C ASP A 122 4.12 -13.95 14.19
N ARG A 123 3.39 -12.96 14.73
CA ARG A 123 3.08 -11.70 14.04
C ARG A 123 4.35 -10.94 13.64
N ARG A 124 5.43 -11.04 14.41
CA ARG A 124 6.70 -10.38 14.07
C ARG A 124 7.30 -11.01 12.83
N GLN A 125 7.26 -12.33 12.72
CA GLN A 125 7.73 -13.03 11.52
C GLN A 125 6.86 -12.68 10.29
N GLN A 126 5.56 -12.46 10.49
CA GLN A 126 4.63 -12.16 9.40
C GLN A 126 4.68 -10.70 8.92
N LEU A 127 4.95 -9.75 9.83
CA LEU A 127 5.01 -8.32 9.53
C LEU A 127 6.43 -7.78 9.37
N GLY A 128 7.41 -8.55 9.85
CA GLY A 128 8.83 -8.27 9.71
C GLY A 128 9.29 -8.35 8.26
N ARG A 129 10.47 -7.79 8.02
CA ARG A 129 11.08 -7.70 6.69
C ARG A 129 11.82 -8.97 6.28
#